data_AF-A0A4P7BYB4-F1
#
_entry.id   AF-A0A4P7BYB4-F1
#
_cell.length_a   1.000
_cell.length_b   1.000
_cell.length_c   1.000
_cell.angle_alpha   90.00
_cell.angle_beta   90.00
_cell.angle_gamma   90.00
#
_symmetry.space_group_name_H-M   'P 1'
#
loop_
_entity.id
_entity.type
_entity.pdbx_description
1 polymer ?
#
loop_
_entity_poly.entity_id
_entity_poly.type
_entity_poly.pdbx_seq_one_letter_code
_entity_poly.pdbx_strand_id
1 'polypeptide(L)'
;MKLSLKRIIRHSFLLLLLMLGVEPPFSYAASKMYCSIYTKTAVAQNAQNIKNNCGYTGPRWNSDPEHHKEWCLNASAQAAQGEDLARIGQLAKCPGVQFPTGADKRCNMYSIVSIGQNKANLSTGCELSGPTWNANYIHHYSWCLNASQELTNAQITARQRELDKCVQ
;
A
#
# COMPACT_ATOMS: atom_id res chain seq x y z
N MET A 1 -57.21 8.99 61.28
CA MET A 1 -56.00 9.33 60.48
C MET A 1 -55.72 8.13 59.58
N LYS A 2 -55.73 8.29 58.25
CA LYS A 2 -55.73 7.18 57.27
C LYS A 2 -54.33 6.54 57.17
N LEU A 3 -54.27 5.21 57.32
CA LEU A 3 -53.13 4.38 56.95
C LEU A 3 -53.06 4.28 55.41
N SER A 4 -51.89 4.49 54.81
CA SER A 4 -51.63 4.14 53.41
C SER A 4 -50.34 3.34 53.28
N LEU A 5 -50.52 2.18 52.67
CA LEU A 5 -49.64 1.06 52.46
C LEU A 5 -49.00 1.19 51.06
N LYS A 6 -47.68 0.99 50.91
CA LYS A 6 -46.97 0.49 49.69
C LYS A 6 -45.47 0.33 50.00
N ARG A 7 -45.01 -0.90 50.25
CA ARG A 7 -44.27 -1.79 49.31
C ARG A 7 -42.87 -1.26 48.99
N ILE A 8 -41.80 -1.70 49.68
CA ILE A 8 -41.04 -2.96 49.53
C ILE A 8 -40.39 -3.09 48.12
N ILE A 9 -39.12 -3.49 48.13
CA ILE A 9 -38.25 -4.08 47.07
C ILE A 9 -37.20 -3.07 46.54
N ARG A 10 -35.96 -3.02 47.07
CA ARG A 10 -34.75 -3.84 46.79
C ARG A 10 -34.25 -3.80 45.33
N HIS A 11 -33.01 -3.33 45.18
CA HIS A 11 -32.10 -3.45 44.01
C HIS A 11 -32.49 -2.52 42.83
N SER A 12 -31.62 -1.70 42.26
CA SER A 12 -30.26 -1.99 41.80
C SER A 12 -29.50 -0.69 41.58
N PHE A 13 -28.20 -0.73 41.86
CA PHE A 13 -27.21 0.19 41.31
C PHE A 13 -27.38 0.23 39.78
N LEU A 14 -27.96 1.31 39.24
CA LEU A 14 -27.77 1.64 37.83
C LEU A 14 -26.40 2.29 37.70
N LEU A 15 -25.39 1.45 37.41
CA LEU A 15 -24.15 1.89 36.78
C LEU A 15 -24.51 2.49 35.41
N LEU A 16 -24.44 3.82 35.30
CA LEU A 16 -24.36 4.51 34.03
C LEU A 16 -22.90 4.46 33.55
N LEU A 17 -22.47 3.31 33.01
CA LEU A 17 -21.24 3.21 32.23
C LEU A 17 -21.48 3.92 30.89
N LEU A 18 -20.92 5.12 30.74
CA LEU A 18 -20.70 5.73 29.44
C LEU A 18 -19.82 4.76 28.63
N MET A 19 -20.43 4.05 27.69
CA MET A 19 -19.71 3.31 26.66
C MET A 19 -18.98 4.34 25.79
N LEU A 20 -17.72 4.64 26.12
CA LEU A 20 -16.75 5.11 25.14
C LEU A 20 -16.56 3.97 24.15
N GLY A 21 -17.48 3.86 23.20
CA GLY A 21 -17.34 2.98 22.04
C GLY A 21 -16.16 3.45 21.24
N VAL A 22 -14.97 2.91 21.52
CA VAL A 22 -13.92 2.84 20.52
C VAL A 22 -14.42 1.84 19.49
N GLU A 23 -15.14 2.34 18.48
CA GLU A 23 -15.50 1.49 17.35
C GLU A 23 -14.18 0.99 16.72
N PRO A 24 -13.97 -0.33 16.63
CA PRO A 24 -12.81 -0.83 15.91
C PRO A 24 -12.90 -0.33 14.46
N PRO A 25 -11.81 0.14 13.85
CA PRO A 25 -11.85 0.58 12.47
C PRO A 25 -12.32 -0.59 11.60
N PHE A 26 -13.51 -0.47 11.01
CA PHE A 26 -14.03 -1.44 10.07
C PHE A 26 -13.03 -1.57 8.91
N SER A 27 -12.36 -2.72 8.83
CA SER A 27 -11.39 -3.02 7.77
C SER A 27 -12.12 -3.69 6.63
N TYR A 28 -12.41 -2.94 5.57
CA TYR A 28 -13.03 -3.49 4.37
C TYR A 28 -12.04 -4.34 3.58
N ALA A 29 -12.54 -5.36 2.86
CA ALA A 29 -11.75 -6.08 1.86
C ALA A 29 -11.17 -5.12 0.82
N ALA A 30 -10.01 -5.43 0.27
CA ALA A 30 -9.46 -4.68 -0.85
C ALA A 30 -10.41 -4.74 -2.06
N SER A 31 -10.55 -3.64 -2.80
CA SER A 31 -11.42 -3.64 -3.98
C SER A 31 -10.85 -4.53 -5.08
N LYS A 32 -11.71 -5.18 -5.87
CA LYS A 32 -11.28 -5.96 -7.06
C LYS A 32 -10.36 -5.15 -7.97
N MET A 33 -10.62 -3.85 -8.06
CA MET A 33 -9.82 -2.92 -8.85
C MET A 33 -8.41 -2.76 -8.30
N TYR A 34 -8.30 -2.44 -7.01
CA TYR A 34 -7.03 -2.34 -6.31
C TYR A 34 -6.21 -3.63 -6.49
N CYS A 35 -6.87 -4.79 -6.34
CA CYS A 35 -6.20 -6.07 -6.48
C CYS A 35 -5.70 -6.37 -7.90
N SER A 36 -6.39 -5.91 -8.93
CA SER A 36 -5.92 -6.00 -10.32
C SER A 36 -4.58 -5.28 -10.50
N ILE A 37 -4.42 -4.09 -9.91
CA ILE A 37 -3.19 -3.31 -10.08
C ILE A 37 -2.10 -3.78 -9.12
N TYR A 38 -2.44 -4.04 -7.86
CA TYR A 38 -1.52 -4.68 -6.92
C TYR A 38 -0.85 -5.90 -7.55
N THR A 39 -1.63 -6.75 -8.22
CA THR A 39 -1.13 -7.93 -8.93
C THR A 39 -0.07 -7.59 -9.97
N LYS A 40 -0.36 -6.62 -10.85
CA LYS A 40 0.60 -6.18 -11.89
C LYS A 40 1.85 -5.57 -11.28
N THR A 41 1.69 -4.75 -10.25
CA THR A 41 2.79 -4.13 -9.50
C THR A 41 3.64 -5.19 -8.81
N ALA A 42 3.03 -6.19 -8.18
CA ALA A 42 3.70 -7.27 -7.48
C ALA A 42 4.56 -8.14 -8.41
N VAL A 43 4.04 -8.50 -9.58
CA VAL A 43 4.80 -9.24 -10.60
C VAL A 43 5.97 -8.41 -11.14
N ALA A 44 5.75 -7.12 -11.42
CA ALA A 44 6.80 -6.22 -11.89
C ALA A 44 7.91 -6.02 -10.85
N GLN A 45 7.54 -5.83 -9.58
CA GLN A 45 8.47 -5.76 -8.46
C GLN A 45 9.23 -7.08 -8.26
N ASN A 46 8.62 -8.24 -8.50
CA ASN A 46 9.35 -9.50 -8.45
C ASN A 46 10.34 -9.66 -9.62
N ALA A 47 9.97 -9.22 -10.82
CA ALA A 47 10.91 -9.16 -11.94
C ALA A 47 12.13 -8.28 -11.61
N GLN A 48 11.94 -7.19 -10.87
CA GLN A 48 13.04 -6.36 -10.36
C GLN A 48 13.88 -7.10 -9.31
N ASN A 49 13.25 -7.77 -8.34
CA ASN A 49 13.93 -8.59 -7.33
C ASN A 49 14.88 -9.60 -8.00
N ILE A 50 14.43 -10.28 -9.05
CA ILE A 50 15.21 -11.23 -9.85
C ILE A 50 16.32 -10.50 -10.63
N LYS A 51 15.96 -9.49 -11.42
CA LYS A 51 16.90 -8.74 -12.27
C LYS A 51 18.06 -8.15 -11.48
N ASN A 52 17.78 -7.67 -10.28
CA ASN A 52 18.77 -7.02 -9.41
C ASN A 52 19.37 -7.98 -8.37
N ASN A 53 19.20 -9.30 -8.52
CA ASN A 53 19.75 -10.31 -7.61
C ASN A 53 19.52 -9.98 -6.12
N CYS A 54 18.32 -9.51 -5.77
CA CYS A 54 18.04 -9.07 -4.39
C CYS A 54 17.92 -10.25 -3.41
N GLY A 55 17.62 -11.44 -3.92
CA GLY A 55 17.54 -12.68 -3.14
C GLY A 55 16.25 -12.84 -2.33
N TYR A 56 15.24 -11.99 -2.52
CA TYR A 56 13.96 -12.16 -1.84
C TYR A 56 13.15 -13.29 -2.46
N THR A 57 12.53 -14.12 -1.63
CA THR A 57 11.81 -15.34 -2.03
C THR A 57 10.50 -15.49 -1.23
N GLY A 58 9.75 -16.58 -1.49
CA GLY A 58 8.50 -16.90 -0.82
C GLY A 58 7.25 -16.32 -1.51
N PRO A 59 6.05 -16.50 -0.94
CA PRO A 59 4.77 -16.11 -1.54
C PRO A 59 4.73 -14.63 -1.98
N ARG A 60 5.28 -13.75 -1.15
CA ARG A 60 5.47 -12.33 -1.48
C ARG A 60 6.25 -12.14 -2.78
N TRP A 61 7.32 -12.88 -3.02
CA TRP A 61 8.19 -12.70 -4.20
C TRP A 61 7.93 -13.77 -5.26
N ASN A 62 6.65 -13.96 -5.61
CA ASN A 62 6.20 -14.89 -6.65
C ASN A 62 6.00 -14.15 -7.99
N SER A 63 6.24 -14.83 -9.12
CA SER A 63 5.98 -14.35 -10.48
C SER A 63 4.55 -14.59 -10.97
N ASP A 64 3.77 -15.42 -10.28
CA ASP A 64 2.39 -15.75 -10.63
C ASP A 64 1.45 -14.59 -10.30
N PRO A 65 0.80 -13.95 -11.30
CA PRO A 65 -0.19 -12.91 -11.06
C PRO A 65 -1.44 -13.43 -10.34
N GLU A 66 -1.92 -14.65 -10.62
CA GLU A 66 -3.17 -15.11 -10.02
C GLU A 66 -2.98 -15.34 -8.51
N HIS A 67 -1.80 -15.82 -8.09
CA HIS A 67 -1.42 -15.90 -6.68
C HIS A 67 -1.56 -14.55 -5.93
N HIS A 68 -1.04 -13.46 -6.51
CA HIS A 68 -1.13 -12.12 -5.91
C HIS A 68 -2.57 -11.60 -5.87
N LYS A 69 -3.33 -11.88 -6.93
CA LYS A 69 -4.73 -11.47 -7.05
C LYS A 69 -5.61 -12.18 -6.03
N GLU A 70 -5.49 -13.50 -5.91
CA GLU A 70 -6.21 -14.31 -4.94
C GLU A 70 -5.91 -13.87 -3.52
N TRP A 71 -4.64 -13.66 -3.18
CA TRP A 71 -4.25 -13.14 -1.88
C TRP A 71 -4.90 -11.77 -1.61
N CYS A 72 -4.79 -10.83 -2.55
CA CYS A 72 -5.32 -9.48 -2.36
C CYS A 72 -6.84 -9.46 -2.18
N LEU A 73 -7.58 -10.26 -2.95
CA LEU A 73 -9.05 -10.31 -2.85
C LEU A 73 -9.54 -10.83 -1.49
N ASN A 74 -8.70 -11.56 -0.77
CA ASN A 74 -8.98 -12.05 0.59
C ASN A 74 -8.35 -11.16 1.68
N ALA A 75 -7.49 -10.21 1.31
CA ALA A 75 -6.86 -9.28 2.23
C ALA A 75 -7.79 -8.08 2.50
N SER A 76 -7.67 -7.49 3.69
CA SER A 76 -8.24 -6.17 3.93
C SER A 76 -7.50 -5.11 3.11
N ALA A 77 -8.16 -4.01 2.78
CA ALA A 77 -7.56 -2.90 2.03
C ALA A 77 -6.28 -2.39 2.72
N GLN A 78 -6.29 -2.32 4.06
CA GLN A 78 -5.13 -1.90 4.85
C GLN A 78 -3.99 -2.93 4.77
N ALA A 79 -4.30 -4.24 4.81
CA ALA A 79 -3.30 -5.28 4.66
C ALA A 79 -2.70 -5.29 3.25
N ALA A 80 -3.53 -5.11 2.21
CA ALA A 80 -3.09 -5.05 0.82
C ALA A 80 -2.16 -3.84 0.57
N GLN A 81 -2.52 -2.67 1.10
CA GLN A 81 -1.66 -1.49 1.08
C GLN A 81 -0.36 -1.70 1.87
N GLY A 82 -0.46 -2.29 3.06
CA GLY A 82 0.70 -2.59 3.90
C GLY A 82 1.68 -3.55 3.22
N GLU A 83 1.18 -4.51 2.45
CA GLU A 83 1.99 -5.46 1.70
C GLU A 83 2.76 -4.79 0.56
N ASP A 84 2.12 -3.90 -0.23
CA ASP A 84 2.83 -3.14 -1.26
C ASP A 84 3.93 -2.26 -0.65
N LEU A 85 3.65 -1.56 0.45
CA LEU A 85 4.66 -0.79 1.19
C LEU A 85 5.79 -1.66 1.73
N ALA A 86 5.49 -2.85 2.24
CA ALA A 86 6.49 -3.79 2.73
C ALA A 86 7.41 -4.29 1.60
N ARG A 87 6.85 -4.56 0.42
CA ARG A 87 7.60 -4.97 -0.77
C ARG A 87 8.50 -3.85 -1.27
N ILE A 88 8.00 -2.61 -1.31
CA ILE A 88 8.80 -1.42 -1.59
C ILE A 88 9.96 -1.30 -0.60
N GLY A 89 9.69 -1.43 0.71
CA GLY A 89 10.69 -1.37 1.76
C GLY A 89 11.74 -2.47 1.69
N GLN A 90 11.38 -3.66 1.22
CA GLN A 90 12.33 -4.76 0.96
C GLN A 90 13.18 -4.49 -0.28
N LEU A 91 12.58 -4.14 -1.41
CA LEU A 91 13.37 -3.77 -2.60
C LEU A 91 14.32 -2.61 -2.30
N ALA A 92 13.94 -1.70 -1.41
CA ALA A 92 14.80 -0.64 -0.93
C ALA A 92 16.02 -1.08 -0.15
N LYS A 93 16.12 -2.34 0.23
CA LYS A 93 17.29 -2.92 0.88
C LYS A 93 18.11 -3.81 -0.07
N CYS A 94 17.65 -4.03 -1.29
CA CYS A 94 18.25 -4.93 -2.28
C CYS A 94 19.78 -4.74 -2.44
N PRO A 95 20.60 -5.80 -2.28
CA PRO A 95 22.05 -5.71 -2.38
C PRO A 95 22.60 -5.78 -3.82
N GLY A 96 21.92 -6.43 -4.76
CA GLY A 96 22.44 -6.63 -6.13
C GLY A 96 22.16 -5.49 -7.11
N VAL A 97 21.66 -4.35 -6.62
CA VAL A 97 21.72 -3.10 -7.39
C VAL A 97 23.15 -2.54 -7.27
N GLN A 98 23.92 -2.61 -8.36
CA GLN A 98 25.18 -1.88 -8.44
C GLN A 98 24.87 -0.38 -8.56
N PHE A 99 25.10 0.32 -7.47
CA PHE A 99 24.97 1.76 -7.42
C PHE A 99 26.26 2.41 -7.93
N PRO A 100 26.18 3.55 -8.65
CA PRO A 100 27.30 4.47 -8.68
C PRO A 100 27.72 4.75 -7.23
N THR A 101 29.01 4.63 -6.94
CA THR A 101 29.53 4.92 -5.60
C THR A 101 29.03 6.29 -5.13
N GLY A 102 28.31 6.30 -3.99
CA GLY A 102 27.71 7.52 -3.43
C GLY A 102 26.26 7.81 -3.81
N ALA A 103 25.56 6.93 -4.54
CA ALA A 103 24.14 7.13 -4.85
C ALA A 103 23.22 6.93 -3.61
N ASP A 104 22.19 7.77 -3.50
CA ASP A 104 21.13 7.69 -2.50
C ASP A 104 20.21 6.49 -2.80
N LYS A 105 20.25 5.50 -1.90
CA LYS A 105 19.52 4.23 -2.01
C LYS A 105 18.00 4.42 -2.02
N ARG A 106 17.46 5.38 -1.26
CA ARG A 106 16.03 5.70 -1.24
C ARG A 106 15.59 6.27 -2.58
N CYS A 107 16.38 7.14 -3.18
CA CYS A 107 16.07 7.75 -4.47
C CYS A 107 16.18 6.83 -5.65
N ASN A 108 17.13 5.89 -5.62
CA ASN A 108 17.15 4.82 -6.60
C ASN A 108 15.82 4.05 -6.59
N MET A 109 15.31 3.72 -5.41
CA MET A 109 14.06 2.98 -5.30
C MET A 109 12.83 3.74 -5.71
N TYR A 110 12.71 4.98 -5.25
CA TYR A 110 11.64 5.85 -5.72
C TYR A 110 11.61 5.87 -7.25
N SER A 111 12.78 5.99 -7.88
CA SER A 111 12.89 6.04 -9.35
C SER A 111 12.42 4.75 -10.00
N ILE A 112 12.81 3.58 -9.49
CA ILE A 112 12.39 2.31 -10.07
C ILE A 112 10.89 2.06 -9.88
N VAL A 113 10.35 2.35 -8.69
CA VAL A 113 8.90 2.24 -8.43
C VAL A 113 8.13 3.18 -9.35
N SER A 114 8.59 4.42 -9.53
CA SER A 114 7.96 5.41 -10.41
C SER A 114 7.90 4.94 -11.86
N ILE A 115 9.01 4.39 -12.38
CA ILE A 115 9.05 3.81 -13.73
C ILE A 115 8.13 2.58 -13.83
N GLY A 116 8.10 1.74 -12.80
CA GLY A 116 7.21 0.58 -12.74
C GLY A 116 5.73 0.96 -12.79
N GLN A 117 5.33 1.95 -12.00
CA GLN A 117 3.98 2.52 -12.05
C GLN A 117 3.69 3.14 -13.42
N ASN A 118 4.65 3.85 -14.03
CA ASN A 118 4.47 4.38 -15.38
C ASN A 118 4.35 3.28 -16.44
N LYS A 119 5.09 2.17 -16.31
CA LYS A 119 4.91 1.01 -17.17
C LYS A 119 3.52 0.41 -17.01
N ALA A 120 3.00 0.33 -15.77
CA ALA A 120 1.62 -0.08 -15.52
C ALA A 120 0.63 0.84 -16.24
N ASN A 121 0.74 2.16 -16.02
CA ASN A 121 -0.05 3.20 -16.71
C ASN A 121 -0.12 2.99 -18.23
N LEU A 122 1.04 2.83 -18.87
CA LEU A 122 1.12 2.58 -20.31
C LEU A 122 0.52 1.23 -20.72
N SER A 123 0.83 0.16 -19.96
CA SER A 123 0.34 -1.20 -20.27
C SER A 123 -1.17 -1.36 -20.08
N THR A 124 -1.79 -0.52 -19.26
CA THR A 124 -3.24 -0.52 -19.03
C THR A 124 -3.99 0.49 -19.89
N GLY A 125 -3.33 1.19 -20.82
CA GLY A 125 -3.96 2.19 -21.68
C GLY A 125 -4.53 3.37 -20.89
N CYS A 126 -3.90 3.70 -19.76
CA CYS A 126 -4.46 4.64 -18.80
C CYS A 126 -4.17 6.11 -19.15
N GLU A 127 -3.15 6.34 -19.99
CA GLU A 127 -2.80 7.65 -20.55
C GLU A 127 -2.52 8.77 -19.53
N LEU A 128 -2.20 8.42 -18.27
CA LEU A 128 -1.75 9.40 -17.29
C LEU A 128 -0.43 10.02 -17.76
N SER A 129 -0.30 11.33 -17.58
CA SER A 129 0.79 12.11 -18.17
C SER A 129 1.34 13.16 -17.20
N GLY A 130 2.41 13.84 -17.61
CA GLY A 130 3.11 14.83 -16.80
C GLY A 130 4.35 14.28 -16.08
N PRO A 131 5.03 15.12 -15.26
CA PRO A 131 6.35 14.78 -14.71
C PRO A 131 6.37 13.52 -13.82
N THR A 132 5.28 13.25 -13.09
CA THR A 132 5.21 12.06 -12.22
C THR A 132 5.03 10.75 -13.01
N TRP A 133 4.55 10.83 -14.26
CA TRP A 133 4.33 9.72 -15.19
C TRP A 133 5.41 9.70 -16.28
N ASN A 134 6.66 9.55 -15.85
CA ASN A 134 7.84 9.58 -16.74
C ASN A 134 8.59 8.23 -16.72
N ALA A 135 9.19 7.82 -17.84
CA ALA A 135 9.99 6.60 -17.95
C ALA A 135 11.48 6.79 -17.63
N ASN A 136 11.94 8.03 -17.47
CA ASN A 136 13.34 8.37 -17.26
C ASN A 136 13.73 8.20 -15.77
N TYR A 137 14.71 7.34 -15.51
CA TYR A 137 15.24 7.10 -14.18
C TYR A 137 15.88 8.33 -13.54
N ILE A 138 16.73 9.05 -14.28
CA ILE A 138 17.44 10.24 -13.77
C ILE A 138 16.44 11.33 -13.38
N HIS A 139 15.34 11.48 -14.12
CA HIS A 139 14.28 12.44 -13.78
C HIS A 139 13.71 12.21 -12.37
N HIS A 140 13.27 10.98 -12.09
CA HIS A 140 12.73 10.61 -10.77
C HIS A 140 13.79 10.68 -9.68
N TYR A 141 15.02 10.28 -9.99
CA TYR A 141 16.12 10.25 -9.05
C TYR A 141 16.50 11.67 -8.61
N SER A 142 16.68 12.59 -9.57
CA SER A 142 16.99 14.00 -9.31
C SER A 142 15.90 14.71 -8.52
N TRP A 143 14.63 14.44 -8.82
CA TRP A 143 13.53 14.96 -8.00
C TRP A 143 13.61 14.44 -6.55
N CYS A 144 13.83 13.14 -6.38
CA CYS A 144 13.88 12.53 -5.06
C CYS A 144 15.00 13.07 -4.17
N LEU A 145 16.16 13.42 -4.74
CA LEU A 145 17.27 13.99 -3.96
C LEU A 145 16.87 15.24 -3.17
N ASN A 146 15.84 15.96 -3.62
CA ASN A 146 15.31 17.15 -2.98
C ASN A 146 13.99 16.92 -2.23
N ALA A 147 13.43 15.70 -2.30
CA ALA A 147 12.15 15.35 -1.67
C ALA A 147 12.38 14.58 -0.36
N SER A 148 11.59 14.88 0.67
CA SER A 148 11.58 14.11 1.91
C SER A 148 11.07 12.69 1.67
N GLN A 149 11.41 11.75 2.58
CA GLN A 149 10.89 10.38 2.49
C GLN A 149 9.36 10.33 2.51
N GLU A 150 8.72 11.16 3.35
CA GLU A 150 7.27 11.28 3.41
C GLU A 150 6.68 11.69 2.05
N LEU A 151 7.26 12.71 1.40
CA LEU A 151 6.83 13.14 0.07
C LEU A 151 7.01 12.06 -0.98
N THR A 152 8.11 11.29 -0.94
CA THR A 152 8.32 10.19 -1.88
C THR A 152 7.28 9.07 -1.69
N ASN A 153 6.93 8.73 -0.44
CA ASN A 153 5.89 7.74 -0.14
C ASN A 153 4.49 8.24 -0.56
N ALA A 154 4.21 9.52 -0.31
CA ALA A 154 2.97 10.16 -0.72
C ALA A 154 2.81 10.14 -2.24
N GLN A 155 3.87 10.42 -3.00
CA GLN A 155 3.85 10.35 -4.47
C GLN A 155 3.59 8.93 -4.99
N ILE A 156 4.26 7.92 -4.43
CA ILE A 156 4.01 6.52 -4.80
C ILE A 156 2.54 6.15 -4.56
N THR A 157 2.00 6.54 -3.40
CA THR A 157 0.61 6.28 -3.03
C THR A 157 -0.36 7.04 -3.95
N ALA A 158 -0.07 8.30 -4.26
CA ALA A 158 -0.90 9.11 -5.15
C ALA A 158 -0.98 8.50 -6.56
N ARG A 159 0.17 8.13 -7.13
CA ARG A 159 0.22 7.44 -8.43
C ARG A 159 -0.51 6.11 -8.41
N GLN A 160 -0.40 5.35 -7.32
CA GLN A 160 -1.14 4.11 -7.18
C GLN A 160 -2.65 4.36 -7.20
N ARG A 161 -3.14 5.37 -6.47
CA ARG A 161 -4.55 5.76 -6.48
C ARG A 161 -5.03 6.25 -7.85
N GLU A 162 -4.18 6.91 -8.62
CA GLU A 162 -4.51 7.33 -9.99
C GLU A 162 -4.65 6.11 -10.91
N LEU A 163 -3.72 5.14 -10.82
CA LEU A 163 -3.86 3.86 -11.52
C LEU A 163 -5.15 3.14 -11.11
N ASP A 164 -5.48 3.11 -9.82
CA ASP A 164 -6.69 2.48 -9.27
C ASP A 164 -8.00 3.07 -9.82
N LYS A 165 -8.00 4.33 -10.21
CA LYS A 165 -9.17 4.97 -10.85
C LYS A 165 -9.29 4.63 -12.32
N CYS A 166 -8.18 4.31 -12.96
CA CYS A 166 -8.08 4.27 -14.40
C CYS A 166 -8.61 3.01 -15.06
N VAL A 167 -8.65 1.94 -14.29
CA VAL A 167 -9.15 0.64 -14.72
C VAL A 167 -10.61 0.41 -14.28
N GLN A 168 -11.26 1.40 -13.64
CA GLN A 168 -12.71 1.45 -13.38
C GLN A 168 -13.47 1.83 -14.63
#